data_AF-A0A5A7V7J8-F1
#
_entry.id   AF-A0A5A7V7J8-F1
#
_cell.length_a   1.000
_cell.length_b   1.000
_cell.length_c   1.000
_cell.angle_alpha   90.00
_cell.angle_beta   90.00
_cell.angle_gamma   90.00
#
_symmetry.space_group_name_H-M   'P 1'
#
loop_
_entity.id
_entity.type
_entity.pdbx_description
1 polymer ?
#
loop_
_entity_poly.entity_id
_entity_poly.type
_entity_poly.pdbx_seq_one_letter_code
_entity_poly.pdbx_strand_id
1 'polypeptide(L)'
;MTTTYKDWHEMLSFALHGYRTSVHTSTGATPFSLVYGMKAILHLEIEIPSLRVLVEAKLDEVEWIRRHYEQLNFVEEKRFIKSRATLPKKTNVSIQ
;
A
#
# COMPACT_ATOMS: atom_id res chain seq x y z
N MET A 1 -9.94 12.16 20.01
CA MET A 1 -8.64 11.53 20.34
C MET A 1 -7.64 12.65 20.55
N THR A 2 -6.98 12.71 21.71
CA THR A 2 -5.96 13.72 22.01
C THR A 2 -4.61 13.20 21.52
N THR A 3 -4.16 13.65 20.35
CA THR A 3 -2.81 13.37 19.85
C THR A 3 -1.80 14.10 20.72
N THR A 4 -0.91 13.35 21.38
CA THR A 4 0.16 13.91 22.22
C THR A 4 1.50 13.79 21.51
N TYR A 5 2.52 14.54 21.96
CA TYR A 5 3.88 14.47 21.40
C TYR A 5 4.50 13.06 21.44
N LYS A 6 4.02 12.18 22.34
CA LYS A 6 4.49 10.79 22.43
C LYS A 6 4.05 9.92 21.25
N ASP A 7 3.00 10.34 20.54
CA ASP A 7 2.37 9.57 19.46
C ASP A 7 2.95 9.93 18.08
N TRP A 8 4.11 10.61 18.06
CA TRP A 8 4.76 11.06 16.81
C TRP A 8 5.02 9.93 15.82
N HIS A 9 5.28 8.72 16.31
CA HIS A 9 5.54 7.54 15.49
C HIS A 9 4.28 7.07 14.75
N GLU A 10 3.10 7.20 15.35
CA GLU A 10 1.82 6.97 14.69
C GLU A 10 1.51 8.10 13.69
N MET A 11 1.74 9.35 14.10
CA MET A 11 1.54 10.54 13.25
C MET A 11 2.47 10.57 12.03
N LEU A 12 3.67 10.00 12.13
CA LEU A 12 4.65 9.97 11.05
C LEU A 12 4.10 9.30 9.80
N SER A 13 3.38 8.18 9.96
CA SER A 13 2.77 7.45 8.85
C SER A 13 1.76 8.32 8.10
N PHE A 14 0.93 9.08 8.82
CA PHE A 14 -0.04 10.00 8.24
C PHE A 14 0.65 11.19 7.54
N ALA A 15 1.65 11.79 8.18
CA ALA A 15 2.41 12.90 7.61
C ALA A 15 3.13 12.49 6.31
N LEU A 16 3.75 11.31 6.30
CA LEU A 16 4.44 10.76 5.13
C LEU A 16 3.46 10.45 4.01
N HIS A 17 2.27 9.94 4.34
CA HIS A 17 1.22 9.70 3.36
C HIS A 17 0.77 11.03 2.71
N GLY A 18 0.46 12.05 3.53
CA GLY A 18 0.07 13.37 3.04
C GLY A 18 1.13 14.00 2.14
N TYR A 19 2.41 13.90 2.51
CA TYR A 19 3.53 14.37 1.68
C TYR A 19 3.58 13.66 0.32
N ARG A 20 3.41 12.32 0.29
CA ARG A 20 3.51 11.54 -0.95
C ARG A 20 2.34 11.76 -1.91
N THR A 21 1.15 12.06 -1.40
CA THR A 21 -0.08 12.16 -2.18
C THR A 21 -0.48 13.60 -2.52
N SER A 22 0.11 14.60 -1.85
CA SER A 22 -0.12 16.01 -2.15
C SER A 22 0.69 16.47 -3.35
N VAL A 23 0.13 17.42 -4.12
CA VAL A 23 0.83 18.06 -5.23
C VAL A 23 1.87 19.01 -4.66
N HIS A 24 3.12 18.85 -5.10
CA HIS A 24 4.20 19.75 -4.71
C HIS A 24 4.27 20.93 -5.68
N THR A 25 4.47 22.15 -5.14
CA THR A 25 4.59 23.36 -5.95
C THR A 25 5.85 23.36 -6.84
N SER A 26 6.91 22.67 -6.43
CA SER A 26 8.16 22.60 -7.20
C SER A 26 8.06 21.76 -8.47
N THR A 27 7.27 20.68 -8.46
CA THR A 27 7.13 19.75 -9.59
C THR A 27 5.75 19.78 -10.23
N GLY A 28 4.77 20.44 -9.62
CA GLY A 28 3.37 20.41 -10.07
C GLY A 28 2.72 19.03 -10.03
N ALA A 29 3.39 18.05 -9.42
CA ALA A 29 2.99 16.65 -9.38
C ALA A 29 3.12 16.09 -7.96
N THR A 30 2.43 14.99 -7.68
CA THR A 30 2.58 14.29 -6.40
C THR A 30 3.86 13.47 -6.42
N PRO A 31 4.63 13.39 -5.32
CA PRO A 31 5.82 12.55 -5.26
C PRO A 31 5.54 11.09 -5.65
N PHE A 32 4.38 10.55 -5.29
CA PHE A 32 3.94 9.21 -5.71
C PHE A 32 3.85 9.08 -7.23
N SER A 33 3.24 10.06 -7.91
CA SER A 33 3.08 10.02 -9.36
C SER A 33 4.39 10.07 -10.12
N LEU A 34 5.40 10.73 -9.57
CA LEU A 34 6.74 10.77 -10.17
C LEU A 34 7.48 9.43 -10.03
N VAL A 35 7.26 8.69 -8.93
CA VAL A 35 7.93 7.41 -8.69
C VAL A 35 7.26 6.27 -9.48
N TYR A 36 5.93 6.26 -9.53
CA TYR A 36 5.17 5.13 -10.09
C TYR A 36 4.54 5.42 -11.45
N GLY A 37 4.59 6.67 -11.93
CA GLY A 37 4.00 7.07 -13.21
C GLY A 37 2.47 7.10 -13.23
N MET A 38 1.82 7.01 -12.06
CA MET A 38 0.35 7.03 -11.93
C MET A 38 -0.11 7.87 -10.75
N LYS A 39 -1.32 8.42 -10.81
CA LYS A 39 -1.91 9.15 -9.68
C LYS A 39 -2.01 8.22 -8.47
N ALA A 40 -1.68 8.73 -7.28
CA ALA A 40 -1.91 8.00 -6.05
C ALA A 40 -3.40 7.72 -5.89
N ILE A 41 -3.76 6.44 -5.80
CA ILE A 41 -5.10 6.05 -5.36
C ILE A 41 -5.09 6.19 -3.84
N LEU A 42 -5.94 7.06 -3.31
CA LEU A 42 -6.00 7.28 -1.87
C LEU A 42 -6.61 6.05 -1.20
N HIS A 43 -6.13 5.68 -0.01
CA HIS A 43 -6.75 4.59 0.76
C HIS A 43 -8.25 4.81 0.92
N LEU A 44 -8.69 6.06 1.12
CA LEU A 44 -10.10 6.42 1.21
C LEU A 44 -10.90 6.09 -0.06
N GLU A 45 -10.31 6.23 -1.25
CA GLU A 45 -10.98 5.88 -2.52
C GLU A 45 -11.15 4.36 -2.69
N ILE A 46 -10.36 3.54 -1.97
CA ILE A 46 -10.48 2.08 -1.93
C ILE A 46 -11.37 1.64 -0.76
N GLU A 47 -11.26 2.32 0.37
CA GLU A 47 -12.00 2.07 1.61
C GLU A 47 -13.48 2.39 1.45
N ILE A 48 -13.87 3.48 0.77
CA ILE A 48 -15.29 3.80 0.55
C ILE A 48 -16.02 2.72 -0.27
N PRO A 49 -15.52 2.27 -1.44
CA PRO A 49 -16.14 1.17 -2.17
C PRO A 49 -16.18 -0.12 -1.37
N SER A 50 -15.13 -0.43 -0.62
CA SER A 50 -15.09 -1.66 0.16
C SER A 50 -16.01 -1.63 1.38
N LEU A 51 -16.17 -0.49 2.04
CA LEU A 51 -17.18 -0.26 3.08
C LEU A 51 -18.61 -0.32 2.53
N ARG A 52 -18.85 0.16 1.30
CA ARG A 52 -20.16 -0.01 0.63
C ARG A 52 -20.48 -1.49 0.40
N VAL A 53 -19.50 -2.26 -0.09
CA VAL A 53 -19.62 -3.71 -0.25
C VAL A 53 -19.86 -4.39 1.10
N LEU A 54 -19.20 -3.94 2.17
CA LEU A 54 -19.40 -4.44 3.53
C LEU A 54 -20.84 -4.27 4.02
N VAL A 55 -21.40 -3.06 3.83
CA VAL A 55 -22.79 -2.74 4.20
C VAL A 55 -23.78 -3.57 3.36
N GLU A 56 -23.55 -3.71 2.06
CA GLU A 56 -24.41 -4.48 1.16
C GLU A 56 -24.38 -5.99 1.47
N ALA A 57 -23.21 -6.51 1.84
CA ALA A 57 -23.01 -7.91 2.18
C ALA A 57 -23.39 -8.25 3.65
N LYS A 58 -23.78 -7.27 4.47
CA LYS A 58 -24.06 -7.42 5.91
C LYS A 58 -22.95 -8.17 6.67
N LEU A 59 -21.70 -7.99 6.24
CA LEU A 59 -20.55 -8.64 6.85
C LEU A 59 -20.14 -7.87 8.11
N ASP A 60 -19.69 -8.59 9.13
CA ASP A 60 -19.11 -7.98 10.32
C ASP A 60 -17.75 -7.35 9.99
N GLU A 61 -17.48 -6.18 10.58
CA GLU A 61 -16.26 -5.40 10.31
C GLU A 61 -15.00 -6.21 10.63
N VAL A 62 -15.01 -7.01 11.70
CA VAL A 62 -13.86 -7.83 12.11
C VAL A 62 -13.61 -8.97 11.11
N GLU A 63 -14.67 -9.60 10.62
CA GLU A 63 -14.56 -10.63 9.58
C GLU A 63 -14.08 -10.05 8.24
N TRP A 64 -14.54 -8.85 7.89
CA TRP A 64 -14.09 -8.16 6.68
C TRP A 64 -12.62 -7.78 6.75
N ILE A 65 -12.17 -7.15 7.83
CA ILE A 65 -10.74 -6.80 8.03
C ILE A 65 -9.88 -8.06 7.89
N ARG A 66 -10.27 -9.17 8.54
CA ARG A 66 -9.56 -10.45 8.46
C ARG A 66 -9.48 -10.97 7.01
N ARG A 67 -10.61 -11.03 6.31
CA ARG A 67 -10.68 -11.49 4.92
C ARG A 67 -9.85 -10.61 3.98
N HIS A 68 -9.90 -9.29 4.17
CA HIS A 68 -9.15 -8.34 3.35
C HIS A 68 -7.63 -8.47 3.59
N TYR A 69 -7.21 -8.69 4.83
CA TYR A 69 -5.81 -8.96 5.17
C TYR A 69 -5.32 -10.29 4.56
N GLU A 70 -6.12 -11.35 4.64
CA GLU A 70 -5.82 -12.64 4.00
C GLU A 70 -5.65 -12.50 2.48
N GLN A 71 -6.53 -11.73 1.82
CA GLN A 71 -6.43 -11.46 0.39
C GLN A 71 -5.20 -10.64 0.02
N LEU A 72 -4.88 -9.59 0.79
CA LEU A 72 -3.68 -8.78 0.57
C LEU A 72 -2.40 -9.60 0.72
N ASN A 73 -2.30 -10.41 1.78
CA ASN A 73 -1.17 -11.32 1.98
C ASN A 73 -0.99 -12.27 0.79
N PHE A 74 -2.08 -12.82 0.24
CA PHE A 74 -2.00 -13.69 -0.94
C PHE A 74 -1.49 -12.95 -2.18
N VAL A 75 -1.91 -11.70 -2.39
CA VAL A 75 -1.42 -10.88 -3.50
C VAL A 75 0.06 -10.53 -3.32
N GLU A 76 0.49 -10.20 -2.10
CA GLU A 76 1.90 -9.97 -1.78
C GLU A 76 2.74 -11.22 -1.99
N GLU A 77 2.28 -12.38 -1.56
CA GLU A 77 2.96 -13.66 -1.77
C GLU A 77 3.12 -13.97 -3.27
N LYS A 78 2.07 -13.77 -4.06
CA LYS A 78 2.12 -13.91 -5.53
C LYS A 78 3.14 -12.95 -6.16
N ARG A 79 3.19 -11.70 -5.70
CA ARG A 79 4.18 -10.71 -6.16
C ARG A 79 5.60 -11.11 -5.75
N PHE A 80 5.78 -11.61 -4.54
CA PHE A 80 7.06 -12.11 -4.03
C PHE A 80 7.55 -13.29 -4.87
N ILE A 81 6.71 -14.30 -5.10
CA ILE A 81 7.06 -15.45 -5.95
C ILE A 81 7.41 -15.01 -7.36
N LYS A 82 6.65 -14.08 -7.96
CA LYS A 82 6.93 -13.53 -9.29
C LYS A 82 8.28 -12.80 -9.33
N SER A 83 8.56 -11.95 -8.35
CA SER A 83 9.84 -11.24 -8.25
C SER A 83 11.04 -12.18 -8.07
N ARG A 84 10.83 -13.31 -7.37
CA ARG A 84 11.85 -14.35 -7.18
C ARG A 84 12.08 -15.17 -8.45
N ALA A 85 11.03 -15.41 -9.24
CA ALA A 85 11.09 -16.12 -10.51
C ALA A 85 11.76 -15.29 -11.63
N THR A 86 11.78 -13.96 -11.52
CA THR A 86 12.43 -13.05 -12.48
C THR A 86 13.91 -12.78 -12.19
N LEU A 87 14.48 -13.32 -11.10
CA LEU A 87 15.92 -13.20 -10.83
C LEU A 87 16.70 -14.13 -11.80
N PRO A 88 17.72 -13.63 -12.53
CA PRO A 88 18.56 -14.50 -13.34
C PRO A 88 19.24 -15.51 -12.42
N LYS A 89 19.06 -16.81 -12.71
CA LYS A 89 19.83 -17.88 -12.07
C LYS A 89 21.31 -17.52 -12.26
N LYS A 90 22.03 -17.22 -11.18
CA LYS A 90 23.50 -17.15 -11.23
C LYS A 90 23.98 -18.54 -11.66
N THR A 91 24.19 -18.73 -12.95
CA THR A 91 24.93 -19.86 -13.47
C THR A 91 26.33 -19.73 -12.90
N ASN A 92 26.66 -20.62 -11.95
CA ASN A 92 28.04 -20.83 -11.53
C ASN A 92 28.79 -21.30 -12.78
N VAL A 93 29.38 -20.36 -13.51
CA VAL A 93 30.43 -20.66 -14.46
C VAL A 93 31.65 -20.96 -13.61
N SER A 94 31.87 -22.25 -13.36
CA SER A 94 33.15 -22.77 -12.88
C SER A 94 34.19 -22.45 -13.95
N ILE A 95 35.04 -21.48 -13.69
CA ILE A 95 36.24 -21.22 -14.49
C ILE A 95 37.26 -22.29 -14.04
N GLN A 96 37.68 -23.13 -14.99
CA GLN A 96 38.84 -24.02 -14.85
C GLN A 96 40.14 -23.22 -14.83
#